data_AF-A0A958VC53-F1
#
_entry.id   AF-A0A958VC53-F1
#
_cell.length_a   1.000
_cell.length_b   1.000
_cell.length_c   1.000
_cell.angle_alpha   90.00
_cell.angle_beta   90.00
_cell.angle_gamma   90.00
#
_symmetry.space_group_name_H-M   'P 1'
#
loop_
_entity.id
_entity.type
_entity.pdbx_description
1 polymer ?
#
loop_
_entity_poly.entity_id
_entity_poly.type
_entity_poly.pdbx_seq_one_letter_code
_entity_poly.pdbx_strand_id
1 'polypeptide(L)'
;MGELIELNQGEIKIKFTAPTSGKLTFADMGLKDEDLVLDGGLLRLVFDLEGIGEHNFFKMPTIEVAYAEEVGETHWQCDFNEETILDKMDHHGHSTVILLDRKKIESLEHRHENTLVVHAEFPQGVHLKAADSYVTLFN
;
A
#
# COMPACT_ATOMS: atom_id res chain seq x y z
N MET A 1 -17.42 -7.38 -3.46
CA MET A 1 -16.03 -6.92 -3.61
C MET A 1 -16.06 -5.99 -4.79
N GLY A 2 -15.71 -4.74 -4.54
CA GLY A 2 -16.00 -3.60 -5.41
C GLY A 2 -14.85 -2.61 -5.35
N GLU A 3 -13.62 -3.10 -5.39
CA GLU A 3 -12.44 -2.29 -5.48
C GLU A 3 -12.35 -1.68 -6.89
N LEU A 4 -12.21 -0.36 -6.98
CA LEU A 4 -11.94 0.34 -8.24
C LEU A 4 -10.45 0.64 -8.30
N ILE A 5 -9.79 0.18 -9.37
CA ILE A 5 -8.37 0.41 -9.61
C ILE A 5 -8.20 1.45 -10.72
N GLU A 6 -7.43 2.49 -10.44
CA GLU A 6 -6.91 3.42 -11.45
C GLU A 6 -5.38 3.26 -11.51
N LEU A 7 -4.87 2.94 -12.70
CA LEU A 7 -3.45 2.75 -12.97
C LEU A 7 -2.91 3.95 -13.76
N ASN A 8 -1.91 4.64 -13.19
CA ASN A 8 -1.11 5.68 -13.84
C ASN A 8 0.37 5.29 -13.74
N GLN A 9 1.24 5.87 -14.57
CA GLN A 9 2.67 5.52 -14.55
C GLN A 9 3.29 5.77 -13.16
N GLY A 10 3.64 4.70 -12.46
CA GLY A 10 4.18 4.73 -11.10
C GLY A 10 3.16 5.00 -9.98
N GLU A 11 1.86 5.17 -10.30
CA GLU A 11 0.80 5.39 -9.32
C GLU A 11 -0.32 4.35 -9.47
N ILE A 12 -0.66 3.69 -8.37
CA ILE A 12 -1.72 2.70 -8.28
C ILE A 12 -2.71 3.20 -7.24
N LYS A 13 -3.90 3.56 -7.68
CA LYS A 13 -4.98 3.98 -6.78
C LYS A 13 -5.99 2.87 -6.64
N ILE A 14 -6.29 2.51 -5.41
CA ILE A 14 -7.21 1.45 -5.00
C ILE A 14 -8.29 2.10 -4.14
N LYS A 15 -9.53 2.13 -4.63
CA LYS A 15 -10.67 2.63 -3.87
C LYS A 15 -11.42 1.49 -3.21
N PHE A 16 -11.55 1.54 -1.89
CA PHE A 16 -12.33 0.61 -1.09
C PHE A 16 -13.78 1.11 -1.02
N THR A 17 -14.74 0.27 -1.41
CA THR A 17 -16.17 0.58 -1.23
C THR A 17 -16.75 0.02 0.07
N ALA A 18 -16.01 -0.86 0.75
CA ALA A 18 -16.36 -1.50 2.02
C ALA A 18 -15.09 -2.03 2.70
N PRO A 19 -15.08 -2.22 4.03
CA PRO A 19 -13.96 -2.86 4.71
C PRO A 19 -13.87 -4.34 4.29
N THR A 20 -12.70 -4.73 3.80
CA THR A 20 -12.38 -6.12 3.50
C THR A 20 -11.49 -6.67 4.62
N SER A 21 -12.03 -7.62 5.38
CA SER A 21 -11.32 -8.24 6.50
C SER A 21 -10.22 -9.19 6.02
N GLY A 22 -9.07 -9.16 6.69
CA GLY A 22 -7.97 -10.08 6.46
C GLY A 22 -6.98 -9.65 5.37
N LYS A 23 -6.23 -10.63 4.84
CA LYS A 23 -5.19 -10.42 3.83
C LYS A 23 -5.81 -10.31 2.45
N LEU A 24 -5.55 -9.20 1.77
CA LEU A 24 -5.97 -8.93 0.40
C LEU A 24 -4.71 -8.74 -0.46
N THR A 25 -4.47 -9.67 -1.39
CA THR A 25 -3.31 -9.55 -2.30
C THR A 25 -3.57 -8.53 -3.39
N PHE A 26 -2.51 -8.02 -4.02
CA PHE A 26 -2.64 -7.12 -5.16
C PHE A 26 -3.36 -7.83 -6.33
N ALA A 27 -3.12 -9.13 -6.48
CA ALA A 27 -3.84 -9.98 -7.43
C ALA A 27 -5.34 -10.09 -7.11
N ASP A 28 -5.73 -10.23 -5.84
CA ASP A 28 -7.14 -10.28 -5.43
C ASP A 28 -7.87 -8.96 -5.73
N MET A 29 -7.15 -7.84 -5.70
CA MET A 29 -7.68 -6.53 -6.08
C MET A 29 -7.83 -6.38 -7.60
N GLY A 30 -7.15 -7.21 -8.40
CA GLY A 30 -7.22 -7.21 -9.86
C GLY A 30 -5.97 -6.70 -10.56
N LEU A 31 -4.88 -6.43 -9.82
CA LEU A 31 -3.58 -6.07 -10.40
C LEU A 31 -2.88 -7.28 -10.98
N LYS A 32 -2.18 -7.09 -12.09
CA LYS A 32 -1.30 -8.13 -12.69
C LYS A 32 0.14 -7.66 -12.61
N ASP A 33 1.07 -8.59 -12.58
CA ASP A 33 2.51 -8.29 -12.59
C ASP A 33 2.92 -7.40 -13.77
N GLU A 34 2.24 -7.53 -14.92
CA GLU A 34 2.42 -6.70 -16.13
C GLU A 34 2.08 -5.22 -15.90
N ASP A 35 1.17 -4.92 -14.96
CA ASP A 35 0.77 -3.57 -14.58
C ASP A 35 1.70 -2.97 -13.51
N LEU A 36 2.59 -3.79 -12.91
CA LEU A 36 3.42 -3.45 -11.76
C LEU A 36 4.91 -3.31 -12.11
N VAL A 37 5.18 -2.74 -13.28
CA VAL A 37 6.53 -2.46 -13.77
C VAL A 37 6.89 -1.00 -13.48
N LEU A 38 7.88 -0.79 -12.63
CA LEU A 38 8.31 0.54 -12.19
C LEU A 38 9.65 0.91 -12.83
N ASP A 39 9.66 1.32 -14.10
CA ASP A 39 10.89 1.62 -14.84
C ASP A 39 11.75 2.70 -14.17
N GLY A 40 11.11 3.68 -13.53
CA GLY A 40 11.78 4.79 -12.82
C GLY A 40 12.10 4.52 -11.36
N GLY A 41 11.77 3.33 -10.83
CA GLY A 41 11.96 2.99 -9.42
C GLY A 41 11.06 3.78 -8.46
N LEU A 42 10.01 4.44 -8.93
CA LEU A 42 9.09 5.20 -8.09
C LEU A 42 7.74 4.48 -8.01
N LEU A 43 7.26 4.27 -6.78
CA LEU A 43 5.95 3.72 -6.49
C LEU A 43 5.14 4.71 -5.67
N ARG A 44 3.88 4.91 -6.06
CA ARG A 44 2.86 5.58 -5.25
C ARG A 44 1.61 4.70 -5.18
N LEU A 45 1.37 4.06 -4.05
CA LEU A 45 0.12 3.34 -3.78
C LEU A 45 -0.82 4.28 -3.04
N VAL A 46 -2.05 4.46 -3.53
CA VAL A 46 -3.07 5.29 -2.90
C VAL A 46 -4.25 4.40 -2.54
N PHE A 47 -4.48 4.19 -1.25
CA PHE A 47 -5.67 3.52 -0.73
C PHE A 47 -6.70 4.58 -0.35
N ASP A 48 -7.72 4.73 -1.18
CA ASP A 48 -8.89 5.59 -0.93
C ASP A 48 -9.88 4.81 -0.05
N LEU A 49 -10.03 5.26 1.19
CA LEU A 49 -10.88 4.69 2.23
C LEU A 49 -12.14 5.53 2.46
N GLU A 50 -12.47 6.44 1.54
CA GLU A 50 -13.69 7.25 1.59
C GLU A 50 -14.93 6.35 1.44
N GLY A 51 -15.88 6.51 2.36
CA GLY A 51 -17.19 5.86 2.25
C GLY A 51 -17.21 4.36 2.57
N ILE A 52 -16.14 3.80 3.16
CA ILE A 52 -16.13 2.37 3.58
C ILE A 52 -17.12 2.06 4.71
N GLY A 53 -17.60 3.08 5.43
CA GLY A 53 -18.55 2.92 6.54
C GLY A 53 -17.88 2.54 7.86
N GLU A 54 -18.63 1.91 8.77
CA GLU A 54 -18.10 1.45 10.06
C GLU A 54 -17.09 0.33 9.86
N HIS A 55 -15.90 0.49 10.45
CA HIS A 55 -14.81 -0.46 10.31
C HIS A 55 -13.96 -0.51 11.58
N ASN A 56 -13.11 -1.53 11.67
CA ASN A 56 -12.10 -1.64 12.71
C ASN A 56 -10.77 -1.97 12.06
N PHE A 57 -9.74 -1.17 12.31
CA PHE A 57 -8.41 -1.48 11.85
C PHE A 57 -7.90 -2.80 12.45
N PHE A 58 -7.18 -3.56 11.63
CA PHE A 58 -6.46 -4.75 12.04
C PHE A 58 -5.51 -4.40 13.19
N LYS A 59 -5.22 -5.34 14.09
CA LYS A 59 -4.39 -5.05 15.28
C LYS A 59 -3.02 -4.45 14.90
N MET A 60 -2.48 -4.86 13.77
CA MET A 60 -1.24 -4.36 13.21
C MET A 60 -1.39 -4.25 11.69
N PRO A 61 -1.94 -3.14 11.18
CA PRO A 61 -2.17 -2.98 9.76
C PRO A 61 -0.84 -3.11 9.02
N THR A 62 -0.83 -3.93 7.97
CA THR A 62 0.40 -4.37 7.33
C THR A 62 0.28 -4.21 5.82
N ILE A 63 1.36 -3.74 5.20
CA ILE A 63 1.54 -3.70 3.76
C ILE A 63 2.83 -4.46 3.45
N GLU A 64 2.74 -5.47 2.59
CA GLU A 64 3.91 -6.17 2.10
C GLU A 64 3.99 -5.97 0.60
N VAL A 65 5.14 -5.48 0.14
CA VAL A 65 5.43 -5.32 -1.29
C VAL A 65 6.59 -6.22 -1.62
N ALA A 66 6.31 -7.24 -2.43
CA ALA A 66 7.28 -8.18 -2.94
C ALA A 66 7.68 -7.82 -4.36
N TYR A 67 8.95 -8.00 -4.68
CA TYR A 67 9.51 -7.65 -5.97
C TYR A 67 10.44 -8.75 -6.50
N ALA A 68 10.71 -8.74 -7.80
CA ALA A 68 11.48 -9.79 -8.48
C ALA A 68 12.99 -9.62 -8.31
N GLU A 69 13.46 -8.38 -8.36
CA GLU A 69 14.86 -8.00 -8.27
C GLU A 69 15.37 -8.08 -6.83
N GLU A 70 16.66 -8.28 -6.67
CA GLU A 70 17.33 -7.95 -5.41
C GLU A 70 17.65 -6.46 -5.47
N VAL A 71 17.01 -5.66 -4.61
CA VAL A 71 17.20 -4.20 -4.59
C VAL A 71 18.03 -3.80 -3.38
N GLY A 72 18.80 -2.73 -3.56
CA GLY A 72 19.52 -2.07 -2.47
C GLY A 72 18.61 -1.21 -1.60
N GLU A 73 19.16 -0.11 -1.08
CA GLU A 73 18.44 0.74 -0.14
C GLU A 73 17.19 1.34 -0.80
N THR A 74 16.02 0.99 -0.28
CA THR A 74 14.72 1.49 -0.73
C THR A 74 14.15 2.39 0.35
N HIS A 75 13.76 3.60 -0.03
CA HIS A 75 13.09 4.54 0.87
C HIS A 75 11.59 4.30 0.83
N TRP A 76 10.97 4.21 2.00
CA TRP A 76 9.55 3.98 2.18
C TRP A 76 8.96 5.06 3.07
N GLN A 77 7.92 5.72 2.58
CA GLN A 77 7.15 6.69 3.33
C GLN A 77 5.67 6.31 3.27
N CYS A 78 4.98 6.39 4.41
CA CYS A 78 3.55 6.22 4.49
C CYS A 78 2.93 7.47 5.09
N ASP A 79 1.98 8.03 4.38
CA ASP A 79 1.20 9.19 4.80
C ASP A 79 -0.26 8.78 4.95
N PHE A 80 -0.87 9.18 6.06
CA PHE A 80 -2.30 8.99 6.28
C PHE A 80 -2.94 10.35 6.51
N ASN A 81 -3.93 10.69 5.68
CA ASN A 81 -4.59 12.01 5.69
C ASN A 81 -3.59 13.17 5.68
N GLU A 82 -2.62 13.11 4.76
CA GLU A 82 -1.55 14.10 4.57
C GLU A 82 -0.52 14.21 5.71
N GLU A 83 -0.60 13.34 6.73
CA GLU A 83 0.41 13.27 7.79
C GLU A 83 1.28 12.02 7.66
N THR A 84 2.60 12.20 7.68
CA THR A 84 3.55 11.10 7.69
C THR A 84 3.44 10.26 8.96
N ILE A 85 3.04 9.00 8.79
CA ILE A 85 2.91 8.03 9.88
C ILE A 85 4.10 7.08 9.96
N LEU A 86 4.83 6.90 8.86
CA LEU A 86 6.04 6.08 8.80
C LEU A 86 7.00 6.63 7.73
N ASP A 87 8.27 6.69 8.08
CA ASP A 87 9.39 7.02 7.19
C ASP A 87 10.54 6.08 7.55
N LYS A 88 10.95 5.23 6.61
CA LYS A 88 11.97 4.20 6.80
C LYS A 88 12.80 3.96 5.56
N MET A 89 14.06 3.57 5.77
CA MET A 89 14.86 2.91 4.76
C MET A 89 14.88 1.41 5.02
N ASP A 90 14.69 0.63 3.96
CA ASP A 90 14.96 -0.81 3.93
C ASP A 90 16.25 -1.04 3.13
N HIS A 91 17.16 -1.87 3.63
CA HIS A 91 18.55 -1.85 3.12
C HIS A 91 18.80 -2.77 1.92
N HIS A 92 18.29 -4.01 1.97
CA HIS A 92 18.50 -4.98 0.91
C HIS A 92 17.49 -6.11 1.00
N GLY A 93 16.88 -6.50 -0.12
CA GLY A 93 15.93 -7.60 -0.10
C GLY A 93 15.25 -7.86 -1.44
N HIS A 94 14.19 -8.68 -1.36
CA HIS A 94 13.24 -8.98 -2.43
C HIS A 94 11.80 -8.60 -2.04
N SER A 95 11.62 -8.04 -0.85
CA SER A 95 10.33 -7.68 -0.29
C SER A 95 10.53 -6.75 0.88
N THR A 96 9.59 -5.83 1.06
CA THR A 96 9.54 -4.98 2.26
C THR A 96 8.20 -5.17 2.96
N VAL A 97 8.25 -5.40 4.28
CA VAL A 97 7.07 -5.48 5.15
C VAL A 97 6.96 -4.21 5.97
N ILE A 98 5.88 -3.46 5.76
CA ILE A 98 5.58 -2.21 6.44
C ILE A 98 4.50 -2.49 7.49
N LEU A 99 4.87 -2.29 8.75
CA LEU A 99 3.94 -2.36 9.88
C LEU A 99 3.51 -0.94 10.24
N LEU A 100 2.23 -0.65 10.08
CA LEU A 100 1.66 0.66 10.35
C LEU A 100 1.25 0.79 11.81
N ASP A 101 1.36 2.01 12.36
CA ASP A 101 0.86 2.30 13.70
C ASP A 101 -0.65 2.53 13.66
N ARG A 102 -1.40 1.49 14.04
CA ARG A 102 -2.86 1.53 14.19
C ARG A 102 -3.33 2.74 15.00
N LYS A 103 -2.68 3.04 16.13
CA LYS A 103 -3.15 4.13 17.01
C LYS A 103 -2.98 5.49 16.33
N LYS A 104 -1.90 5.65 15.57
CA LYS A 104 -1.66 6.87 14.81
C LYS A 104 -2.71 7.03 13.70
N ILE A 105 -2.99 5.97 12.95
CA ILE A 105 -4.05 5.96 11.93
C ILE A 105 -5.41 6.33 12.55
N GLU A 106 -5.82 5.65 13.63
CA GLU A 106 -7.09 5.92 14.32
C GLU A 106 -7.19 7.37 14.83
N SER A 107 -6.07 7.97 15.25
CA SER A 107 -6.06 9.37 15.73
C SER A 107 -6.19 10.41 14.62
N LEU A 108 -5.83 10.04 13.39
CA LEU A 108 -5.86 10.90 12.20
C LEU A 108 -7.07 10.64 11.32
N GLU A 109 -7.89 9.64 11.67
CA GLU A 109 -9.07 9.27 10.91
C GLU A 109 -10.11 10.38 10.92
N HIS A 110 -10.60 10.75 9.74
CA HIS A 110 -11.71 11.66 9.56
C HIS A 110 -13.01 10.89 9.33
N ARG A 111 -14.14 11.54 9.58
CA ARG A 111 -15.47 10.90 9.49
C ARG A 111 -15.87 10.53 8.05
N HIS A 112 -15.32 11.20 7.04
CA HIS A 112 -15.82 11.13 5.66
C HIS A 112 -14.74 10.81 4.64
N GLU A 113 -13.56 11.41 4.76
CA GLU A 113 -12.49 11.30 3.78
C GLU A 113 -11.22 10.77 4.45
N ASN A 114 -10.82 9.55 4.08
CA ASN A 114 -9.60 8.94 4.58
C ASN A 114 -8.77 8.42 3.40
N THR A 115 -7.48 8.77 3.38
CA THR A 115 -6.55 8.31 2.34
C THR A 115 -5.24 7.88 2.98
N LEU A 116 -4.81 6.65 2.65
CA LEU A 116 -3.48 6.15 2.98
C LEU A 116 -2.65 6.15 1.70
N VAL A 117 -1.51 6.84 1.71
CA VAL A 117 -0.58 6.88 0.59
C VAL A 117 0.73 6.22 1.01
N VAL A 118 1.22 5.30 0.19
CA VAL A 118 2.53 4.66 0.37
C VAL A 118 3.41 5.07 -0.80
N HIS A 119 4.54 5.66 -0.47
CA HIS A 119 5.58 6.03 -1.40
C HIS A 119 6.75 5.05 -1.23
N ALA A 120 7.30 4.60 -2.35
CA ALA A 120 8.56 3.87 -2.39
C ALA A 120 9.49 4.48 -3.44
N GLU A 121 10.75 4.65 -3.05
CA GLU A 121 11.83 5.03 -3.96
C GLU A 121 12.88 3.92 -3.98
N PHE A 122 12.86 3.16 -5.06
CA PHE A 122 13.83 2.12 -5.36
C PHE A 122 15.06 2.71 -6.06
N PRO A 123 16.26 2.15 -5.85
CA PRO A 123 17.49 2.64 -6.47
C PRO A 123 17.58 2.32 -7.97
N GLN A 124 16.66 1.50 -8.49
CA GLN A 124 16.60 1.03 -9.87
C GLN A 124 15.16 0.67 -10.27
N GLY A 125 14.94 0.40 -11.55
CA GLY A 125 13.67 -0.15 -12.00
C GLY A 125 13.38 -1.54 -11.42
N VAL A 126 12.12 -1.79 -11.06
CA VAL A 126 11.70 -2.98 -10.31
C VAL A 126 10.36 -3.53 -10.80
N HIS A 127 10.18 -4.83 -10.74
CA HIS A 127 8.93 -5.53 -11.04
C HIS A 127 8.31 -6.04 -9.74
N LEU A 128 7.11 -5.55 -9.39
CA LEU A 128 6.40 -6.05 -8.21
C LEU A 128 5.64 -7.35 -8.55
N LYS A 129 5.45 -8.18 -7.53
CA LYS A 129 4.71 -9.45 -7.63
C LYS A 129 3.32 -9.28 -7.03
N ALA A 130 2.28 -9.31 -7.86
CA ALA A 130 0.90 -9.06 -7.43
C ALA A 130 0.39 -10.12 -6.46
N ALA A 131 0.76 -11.39 -6.67
CA ALA A 131 0.33 -12.51 -5.83
C ALA A 131 1.01 -12.53 -4.45
N ASP A 132 2.24 -12.02 -4.38
CA ASP A 132 3.05 -12.04 -3.15
C ASP A 132 2.91 -10.72 -2.36
N SER A 133 2.51 -9.63 -3.02
CA SER A 133 2.24 -8.35 -2.38
C SER A 133 0.81 -8.30 -1.84
N TYR A 134 0.64 -7.77 -0.63
CA TYR A 134 -0.66 -7.72 0.01
C TYR A 134 -0.82 -6.58 1.00
N VAL A 135 -2.07 -6.34 1.35
CA VAL A 135 -2.47 -5.42 2.41
C VAL A 135 -3.37 -6.13 3.42
N THR A 136 -3.27 -5.73 4.68
CA THR A 136 -4.19 -6.14 5.75
C THR A 136 -4.53 -4.90 6.57
N LEU A 137 -5.64 -4.23 6.23
CA LEU A 137 -6.08 -3.00 6.92
C LEU A 137 -7.15 -3.23 7.97
N PHE A 138 -8.09 -4.14 7.73
CA PHE A 138 -9.31 -4.29 8.55
C PHE A 138 -9.44 -5.68 9.17
N ASN A 139 -10.13 -5.75 10.32
CA ASN A 139 -10.53 -7.00 10.99
C ASN A 139 -11.85 -7.55 10.45
#